data_AF-A4HXF6-F1
#
_entry.id   AF-A4HXF6-F1
#
_cell.length_a   1.000
_cell.length_b   1.000
_cell.length_c   1.000
_cell.angle_alpha   90.00
_cell.angle_beta   90.00
_cell.angle_gamma   90.00
#
_symmetry.space_group_name_H-M   'P 1'
#
loop_
_entity.id
_entity.type
_entity.pdbx_description
1 polymer ?
#
loop_
_entity_poly.entity_id
_entity_poly.type
_entity_poly.pdbx_seq_one_letter_code
_entity_poly.pdbx_strand_id
1 'polypeptide(L)'
;MVVAAVFTIKLRDGEAEQQFLDAFAPLQQHSVRNEPGTLTYELHQVFENGQPVPLQYLVLERYSSMRDFEEIHLKSAPLQNLFKVVAGIAVEEQKLTVYSNVASQPAMDSRPQVWSDKDTEDPLLQKGVLVFAGARSGSKPAYTQEAKALAKYIVEEAKQPVVYGGGTVGVMGELAKEAHALNGKIISIIPNALSESEVSGPMIGDRIYTTATMSERKSIMFAHANTVVALPGGVGTFDELLEVITLFQLNAYRPKIGIVNVEGFFDPFVALLRHLMAEGFLEEKVFDFLVIAPTAIEVMETLKSFVPPPSPASTLIWTSRP
;
A
#
# COMPACT_ATOMS: atom_id res chain seq x y z
N MET A 1 4.63 -3.27 -17.42
CA MET A 1 5.95 -2.81 -17.92
C MET A 1 6.40 -1.68 -17.02
N VAL A 2 7.31 -1.95 -16.09
CA VAL A 2 7.90 -0.89 -15.26
C VAL A 2 8.79 -0.03 -16.15
N VAL A 3 8.60 1.29 -16.06
CA VAL A 3 9.45 2.28 -16.72
C VAL A 3 10.29 2.94 -15.66
N ALA A 4 11.58 3.10 -15.92
CA ALA A 4 12.45 3.90 -15.07
C ALA A 4 13.06 5.06 -15.87
N ALA A 5 12.96 6.27 -15.35
CA ALA A 5 13.73 7.41 -15.81
C ALA A 5 14.91 7.60 -14.87
N VAL A 6 16.12 7.64 -15.43
CA VAL A 6 17.36 7.92 -14.69
C VAL A 6 17.84 9.29 -15.13
N PHE A 7 17.72 10.26 -14.22
CA PHE A 7 18.24 11.59 -14.39
C PHE A 7 19.55 11.75 -13.60
N THR A 8 20.68 11.83 -14.30
CA THR A 8 21.99 12.09 -13.70
C THR A 8 22.32 13.58 -13.82
N ILE A 9 22.90 14.15 -12.78
CA ILE A 9 23.29 15.56 -12.74
C ILE A 9 24.64 15.71 -12.02
N LYS A 10 25.52 16.53 -12.57
CA LYS A 10 26.76 17.00 -11.94
C LYS A 10 26.71 18.51 -11.80
N LEU A 11 26.91 18.99 -10.58
CA LEU A 11 26.80 20.40 -10.23
C LEU A 11 28.19 21.02 -10.14
N ARG A 12 28.31 22.33 -10.37
CA ARG A 12 29.61 23.03 -10.39
C ARG A 12 30.12 23.43 -9.02
N ASP A 13 29.22 23.67 -8.07
CA ASP A 13 29.54 24.18 -6.75
C ASP A 13 28.50 23.74 -5.70
N GLY A 14 28.82 23.97 -4.43
CA GLY A 14 27.95 23.61 -3.30
C GLY A 14 26.68 24.45 -3.19
N GLU A 15 26.63 25.64 -3.79
CA GLU A 15 25.39 26.43 -3.82
C GLU A 15 24.37 25.77 -4.76
N ALA A 16 24.81 25.34 -5.94
CA ALA A 16 23.98 24.57 -6.86
C ALA A 16 23.53 23.24 -6.27
N GLU A 17 24.38 22.56 -5.49
CA GLU A 17 24.00 21.35 -4.74
C GLU A 17 22.88 21.60 -3.74
N GLN A 18 23.01 22.63 -2.90
CA GLN A 18 21.97 22.95 -1.93
C GLN A 18 20.64 23.28 -2.63
N GLN A 19 20.67 24.10 -3.69
CA GLN A 19 19.48 24.46 -4.47
C GLN A 19 18.83 23.22 -5.11
N PHE A 20 19.63 22.28 -5.63
CA PHE A 20 19.12 21.03 -6.19
C PHE A 20 18.47 20.14 -5.12
N LEU A 21 19.14 19.94 -3.98
CA LEU A 21 18.62 19.13 -2.88
C LEU A 21 17.33 19.72 -2.29
N ASP A 22 17.29 21.04 -2.12
CA ASP A 22 16.10 21.77 -1.64
C ASP A 22 14.92 21.65 -2.61
N ALA A 23 15.19 21.59 -3.93
CA ALA A 23 14.16 21.39 -4.94
C ALA A 23 13.71 19.92 -5.08
N PHE A 24 14.61 18.97 -4.80
CA PHE A 24 14.30 17.54 -4.86
C PHE A 24 13.47 17.08 -3.65
N ALA A 25 13.72 17.60 -2.45
CA ALA A 25 13.02 17.15 -1.25
C ALA A 25 11.48 17.26 -1.36
N PRO A 26 10.88 18.36 -1.85
CA PRO A 26 9.43 18.46 -2.07
C PRO A 26 8.90 17.47 -3.11
N LEU A 27 9.67 17.18 -4.17
CA LEU A 27 9.30 16.18 -5.19
C LEU A 27 9.18 14.79 -4.57
N GLN A 28 10.18 14.40 -3.78
CA GLN A 28 10.17 13.12 -3.10
C GLN A 28 9.05 13.03 -2.07
N GLN A 29 8.89 14.06 -1.22
CA GLN A 29 7.78 14.14 -0.26
C GLN A 29 6.42 14.06 -0.96
N HIS A 30 6.27 14.70 -2.13
CA HIS A 30 5.03 14.63 -2.91
C HIS A 30 4.72 13.22 -3.39
N SER A 31 5.69 12.50 -3.96
CA SER A 31 5.52 11.11 -4.41
C SER A 31 5.14 10.20 -3.24
N VAL A 32 5.84 10.34 -2.11
CA VAL A 32 5.55 9.59 -0.88
C VAL A 32 4.12 9.88 -0.36
N ARG A 33 3.68 11.15 -0.40
CA ARG A 33 2.39 11.62 0.13
C ARG A 33 1.19 11.49 -0.81
N ASN A 34 1.39 11.39 -2.11
CA ASN A 34 0.27 11.39 -3.07
C ASN A 34 0.26 10.15 -3.97
N GLU A 35 1.40 9.50 -4.22
CA GLU A 35 1.54 8.46 -5.25
C GLU A 35 2.34 7.22 -4.77
N PRO A 36 2.06 6.61 -3.60
CA PRO A 36 2.97 5.64 -3.00
C PRO A 36 3.11 4.38 -3.85
N GLY A 37 4.28 4.30 -4.46
CA GLY A 37 4.71 3.40 -5.55
C GLY A 37 3.77 3.23 -6.75
N THR A 38 2.81 4.15 -6.87
CA THR A 38 2.55 4.95 -8.08
C THR A 38 3.80 5.18 -8.92
N LEU A 39 4.61 6.01 -8.28
CA LEU A 39 5.81 6.62 -8.75
C LEU A 39 6.73 6.76 -7.53
N THR A 40 7.99 6.38 -7.66
CA THR A 40 9.00 6.65 -6.63
C THR A 40 10.10 7.52 -7.21
N TYR A 41 10.48 8.57 -6.46
CA TYR A 41 11.70 9.34 -6.69
C TYR A 41 12.75 8.95 -5.65
N GLU A 42 13.86 8.38 -6.11
CA GLU A 42 15.02 8.07 -5.27
C GLU A 42 16.20 8.95 -5.67
N LEU A 43 16.87 9.56 -4.71
CA LEU A 43 18.15 10.26 -4.95
C LEU A 43 19.30 9.41 -4.43
N HIS A 44 20.32 9.26 -5.28
CA HIS A 44 21.55 8.52 -5.00
C HIS A 44 22.76 9.38 -5.35
N GLN A 45 23.78 9.38 -4.49
CA GLN A 45 25.10 9.91 -4.84
C GLN A 45 25.81 8.94 -5.78
N VAL A 46 26.51 9.46 -6.80
CA VAL A 46 27.29 8.62 -7.72
C VAL A 46 28.60 8.20 -7.04
N PHE A 47 29.01 6.94 -7.23
CA PHE A 47 30.26 6.40 -6.70
C PHE A 47 31.16 5.89 -7.84
N GLU A 48 32.45 6.22 -7.78
CA GLU A 48 33.50 5.63 -8.61
C GLU A 48 34.56 4.98 -7.72
N ASN A 49 34.92 3.73 -8.01
CA ASN A 49 35.89 2.96 -7.21
C ASN A 49 35.57 2.94 -5.69
N GLY A 50 34.28 2.95 -5.34
CA GLY A 50 33.81 2.93 -3.96
C GLY A 50 33.93 4.26 -3.21
N GLN A 51 34.30 5.36 -3.90
CA GLN A 51 34.30 6.70 -3.35
C GLN A 51 33.18 7.55 -3.96
N PRO A 52 32.51 8.41 -3.18
CA PRO A 52 31.49 9.29 -3.73
C PRO A 52 32.13 10.29 -4.68
N VAL A 53 31.53 10.47 -5.85
CA VAL A 53 31.91 11.53 -6.79
C VAL A 53 31.29 12.84 -6.28
N PRO A 54 32.09 13.88 -6.00
CA PRO A 54 31.58 15.14 -5.49
C PRO A 54 30.55 15.76 -6.44
N LEU A 55 29.48 16.33 -5.87
CA LEU A 55 28.46 17.11 -6.59
C LEU A 55 27.73 16.33 -7.70
N GLN A 56 27.84 15.00 -7.75
CA GLN A 56 27.24 14.18 -8.78
C GLN A 56 26.18 13.23 -8.20
N TYR A 57 24.98 13.31 -8.76
CA TYR A 57 23.79 12.64 -8.28
C TYR A 57 23.03 11.94 -9.39
N LEU A 58 22.25 10.95 -8.98
CA LEU A 58 21.31 10.19 -9.79
C LEU A 58 19.93 10.25 -9.14
N VAL A 59 18.95 10.77 -9.87
CA VAL A 59 17.53 10.64 -9.56
C VAL A 59 16.98 9.46 -10.34
N LEU A 60 16.46 8.49 -9.62
CA LEU A 60 15.74 7.36 -10.18
C LEU A 60 14.25 7.56 -10.00
N GLU A 61 13.56 7.72 -11.12
CA GLU A 61 12.11 7.73 -11.21
C GLU A 61 11.66 6.34 -11.63
N ARG A 62 10.74 5.70 -10.91
CA ARG A 62 10.15 4.42 -11.32
C ARG A 62 8.64 4.53 -11.40
N TYR A 63 8.08 4.12 -12.53
CA TYR A 63 6.65 4.12 -12.85
C TYR A 63 6.13 2.70 -12.93
N SER A 64 4.93 2.44 -12.38
CA SER A 64 4.29 1.12 -12.47
C SER A 64 3.97 0.67 -13.90
N SER A 65 3.75 1.62 -14.82
CA SER A 65 3.46 1.35 -16.23
C SER A 65 4.00 2.42 -17.18
N MET A 66 4.10 2.09 -18.48
CA MET A 66 4.39 3.08 -19.54
C MET A 66 3.30 4.15 -19.64
N ARG A 67 2.05 3.77 -19.38
CA ARG A 67 0.94 4.72 -19.33
C ARG A 67 1.11 5.74 -18.21
N ASP A 68 1.51 5.29 -17.02
CA ASP A 68 1.80 6.18 -15.89
C ASP A 68 2.98 7.11 -16.23
N PHE A 69 4.01 6.59 -16.91
CA PHE A 69 5.10 7.44 -17.40
C PHE A 69 4.59 8.53 -18.35
N GLU A 70 3.82 8.17 -19.39
CA GLU A 70 3.30 9.13 -20.37
C GLU A 70 2.30 10.14 -19.79
N GLU A 71 1.46 9.70 -18.85
CA GLU A 71 0.43 10.55 -18.24
C GLU A 71 0.99 11.43 -17.11
N ILE A 72 1.90 10.90 -16.27
CA ILE A 72 2.34 11.53 -15.02
C ILE A 72 3.69 12.25 -15.19
N HIS A 73 4.70 11.63 -15.82
CA HIS A 73 6.08 12.15 -15.84
C HIS A 73 6.13 13.61 -16.31
N LEU A 74 5.61 13.89 -17.51
CA LEU A 74 5.67 15.24 -18.07
C LEU A 74 4.65 16.21 -17.45
N LYS A 75 3.62 15.72 -16.75
CA LYS A 75 2.56 16.56 -16.16
C LYS A 75 2.73 16.79 -14.66
N SER A 76 3.64 16.09 -14.00
CA SER A 76 3.91 16.24 -12.56
C SER A 76 4.41 17.65 -12.27
N ALA A 77 3.58 18.46 -11.61
CA ALA A 77 3.94 19.82 -11.22
C ALA A 77 5.19 19.85 -10.31
N PRO A 78 5.36 18.93 -9.34
CA PRO A 78 6.60 18.83 -8.56
C PRO A 78 7.83 18.51 -9.43
N LEU A 79 7.72 17.60 -10.42
CA LEU A 79 8.85 17.29 -11.29
C LEU A 79 9.20 18.46 -12.21
N GLN A 80 8.18 19.15 -12.74
CA GLN A 80 8.37 20.38 -13.51
C GLN A 80 9.02 21.48 -12.66
N ASN A 81 8.73 21.53 -11.36
CA ASN A 81 9.42 22.44 -10.44
C ASN A 81 10.90 22.09 -10.29
N LEU A 82 11.24 20.80 -10.14
CA LEU A 82 12.63 20.35 -10.12
C LEU A 82 13.36 20.77 -11.41
N PHE A 83 12.79 20.50 -12.58
CA PHE A 83 13.41 20.89 -13.86
C PHE A 83 13.57 22.41 -14.01
N LYS A 84 12.62 23.21 -13.50
CA LYS A 84 12.74 24.67 -13.47
C LYS A 84 13.89 25.13 -12.59
N VAL A 85 14.07 24.54 -11.41
CA VAL A 85 15.20 24.86 -10.54
C VAL A 85 16.51 24.46 -11.22
N VAL A 86 16.60 23.23 -11.74
CA VAL A 86 17.78 22.72 -12.45
C VAL A 86 18.19 23.62 -13.62
N ALA A 87 17.23 24.19 -14.36
CA ALA A 87 17.52 25.14 -15.43
C ALA A 87 18.15 26.47 -14.97
N GLY A 88 18.01 26.81 -13.68
CA GLY A 88 18.51 28.04 -13.07
C GLY A 88 19.79 27.90 -12.24
N ILE A 89 20.27 26.67 -11.99
CA ILE A 89 21.47 26.42 -11.16
C ILE A 89 22.72 26.13 -12.00
N ALA A 90 23.88 26.22 -11.38
CA ALA A 90 25.17 25.98 -12.03
C ALA A 90 25.42 24.47 -12.26
N VAL A 91 24.90 23.94 -13.37
CA VAL A 91 25.08 22.54 -13.79
C VAL A 91 26.34 22.39 -14.67
N GLU A 92 27.17 21.40 -14.38
CA GLU A 92 28.31 21.00 -15.21
C GLU A 92 27.85 20.05 -16.31
N GLU A 93 27.11 19.01 -15.95
CA GLU A 93 26.57 18.02 -16.87
C GLU A 93 25.22 17.49 -16.37
N GLN A 94 24.34 17.10 -17.29
CA GLN A 94 23.12 16.40 -16.94
C GLN A 94 22.66 15.49 -18.09
N LYS A 95 21.98 14.40 -17.75
CA LYS A 95 21.48 13.42 -18.71
C LYS A 95 20.24 12.72 -18.17
N LEU A 96 19.20 12.64 -18.99
CA LEU A 96 18.02 11.82 -18.75
C LEU A 96 18.08 10.58 -19.64
N THR A 97 17.95 9.39 -19.05
CA THR A 97 17.87 8.12 -19.78
C THR A 97 16.62 7.36 -19.33
N VAL A 98 15.76 6.99 -20.27
CA VAL A 98 14.54 6.24 -19.98
C VAL A 98 14.74 4.77 -20.34
N TYR A 99 14.46 3.90 -19.39
CA TYR A 99 14.51 2.44 -19.51
C TYR A 99 13.10 1.88 -19.43
N SER A 100 12.77 0.96 -20.33
CA SER A 100 11.55 0.15 -20.27
C SER A 100 11.88 -1.30 -19.93
N ASN A 101 10.91 -2.04 -19.39
CA ASN A 101 11.06 -3.44 -18.97
C ASN A 101 12.11 -3.65 -17.85
N VAL A 102 12.20 -2.70 -16.91
CA VAL A 102 13.08 -2.84 -15.74
C VAL A 102 12.53 -3.92 -14.80
N ALA A 103 13.39 -4.78 -14.26
CA ALA A 103 12.99 -5.75 -13.24
C ALA A 103 12.43 -5.02 -12.00
N SER A 104 11.31 -5.50 -11.45
CA SER A 104 10.79 -5.01 -10.17
C SER A 104 11.77 -5.31 -9.04
N GLN A 105 11.93 -4.35 -8.13
CA GLN A 105 12.90 -4.35 -7.04
C GLN A 105 12.80 -5.61 -6.13
N PRO A 106 13.89 -6.09 -5.51
CA PRO A 106 13.81 -6.70 -4.19
C PRO A 106 13.33 -5.70 -3.14
N ALA A 107 12.72 -6.18 -2.06
CA ALA A 107 12.08 -5.39 -1.01
C ALA A 107 12.98 -4.24 -0.49
N MET A 108 12.36 -3.09 -0.21
CA MET A 108 12.98 -1.89 0.37
C MET A 108 13.89 -2.24 1.56
N ASP A 109 15.19 -2.36 1.34
CA ASP A 109 16.17 -2.40 2.43
C ASP A 109 17.28 -1.34 2.30
N SER A 110 17.35 -0.61 1.19
CA SER A 110 18.24 0.55 1.05
C SER A 110 17.44 1.86 1.07
N ARG A 111 17.45 2.54 2.21
CA ARG A 111 16.86 3.87 2.40
C ARG A 111 17.48 4.90 1.43
N PRO A 112 16.71 5.72 0.72
CA PRO A 112 17.24 6.89 0.01
C PRO A 112 17.92 7.87 0.98
N GLN A 113 19.07 8.43 0.58
CA GLN A 113 19.92 9.27 1.44
C GLN A 113 19.29 10.60 1.89
N VAL A 114 18.18 11.03 1.29
CA VAL A 114 17.54 12.34 1.56
C VAL A 114 16.39 12.25 2.56
N TRP A 115 16.01 11.05 3.01
CA TRP A 115 15.00 10.94 4.06
C TRP A 115 15.54 11.54 5.36
N SER A 116 14.86 12.56 5.87
CA SER A 116 15.03 12.92 7.28
C SER A 116 14.38 11.82 8.13
N ASP A 117 14.97 11.49 9.29
CA ASP A 117 14.37 10.51 10.21
C ASP A 117 12.89 10.86 10.53
N LYS A 118 12.57 12.15 10.57
CA LYS A 118 11.20 12.67 10.79
C LYS A 118 10.22 12.35 9.66
N ASP A 119 10.66 12.30 8.41
CA ASP A 119 9.77 11.92 7.29
C ASP A 119 9.45 10.43 7.33
N THR A 120 10.33 9.59 7.91
CA THR A 120 10.09 8.13 8.04
C THR A 120 9.23 7.74 9.25
N GLU A 121 9.05 8.66 10.19
CA GLU A 121 8.22 8.45 11.38
C GLU A 121 6.73 8.62 11.12
N ASP A 122 6.31 9.16 9.96
CA ASP A 122 4.89 9.25 9.63
C ASP A 122 4.30 7.82 9.57
N PRO A 123 3.41 7.45 10.51
CA PRO A 123 2.89 6.10 10.55
C PRO A 123 2.13 5.75 9.26
N LEU A 124 1.62 6.73 8.51
CA LEU A 124 0.97 6.51 7.21
C LEU A 124 1.91 6.00 6.11
N LEU A 125 3.23 6.02 6.34
CA LEU A 125 4.22 5.40 5.46
C LEU A 125 4.48 3.93 5.79
N GLN A 126 4.08 3.49 6.98
CA GLN A 126 4.17 2.08 7.37
C GLN A 126 3.08 1.27 6.68
N LYS A 127 3.35 -0.02 6.46
CA LYS A 127 2.32 -0.95 6.00
C LYS A 127 1.30 -1.15 7.12
N GLY A 128 0.03 -0.89 6.79
CA GLY A 128 -1.10 -1.01 7.69
C GLY A 128 -1.78 -2.37 7.65
N VAL A 129 -2.90 -2.43 8.36
CA VAL A 129 -3.87 -3.53 8.36
C VAL A 129 -5.03 -3.15 7.46
N LEU A 130 -5.16 -3.83 6.32
CA LEU A 130 -6.29 -3.70 5.41
C LEU A 130 -7.48 -4.47 5.94
N VAL A 131 -8.60 -3.80 6.12
CA VAL A 131 -9.83 -4.42 6.61
C VAL A 131 -10.88 -4.47 5.51
N PHE A 132 -11.42 -5.66 5.29
CA PHE A 132 -12.62 -5.87 4.48
C PHE A 132 -13.80 -6.19 5.39
N ALA A 133 -14.94 -5.55 5.17
CA ALA A 133 -16.10 -5.66 6.04
C ALA A 133 -17.38 -5.21 5.30
N GLY A 134 -18.54 -5.56 5.84
CA GLY A 134 -19.81 -5.19 5.25
C GLY A 134 -20.14 -3.70 5.34
N ALA A 135 -20.65 -3.14 4.24
CA ALA A 135 -21.30 -1.82 4.21
C ALA A 135 -22.65 -1.78 4.98
N ARG A 136 -23.13 -2.93 5.46
CA ARG A 136 -24.29 -3.07 6.35
C ARG A 136 -23.82 -3.63 7.69
N SER A 137 -24.49 -3.26 8.78
CA SER A 137 -24.15 -3.73 10.14
C SER A 137 -24.43 -5.21 10.37
N GLY A 138 -25.21 -5.84 9.48
CA GLY A 138 -25.70 -7.21 9.66
C GLY A 138 -26.80 -7.30 10.73
N SER A 139 -27.18 -8.54 11.07
CA SER A 139 -28.30 -8.83 11.97
C SER A 139 -27.90 -9.01 13.44
N LYS A 140 -26.60 -9.18 13.73
CA LYS A 140 -26.10 -9.41 15.09
C LYS A 140 -25.20 -8.25 15.54
N PRO A 141 -25.38 -7.68 16.75
CA PRO A 141 -24.51 -6.64 17.29
C PRO A 141 -23.02 -7.04 17.34
N ALA A 142 -22.76 -8.34 17.54
CA ALA A 142 -21.41 -8.90 17.61
C ALA A 142 -20.53 -8.52 16.40
N TYR A 143 -21.11 -8.43 15.20
CA TYR A 143 -20.35 -8.07 13.99
C TYR A 143 -19.73 -6.68 14.07
N THR A 144 -20.52 -5.70 14.54
CA THR A 144 -20.02 -4.33 14.75
C THR A 144 -19.15 -4.22 16.00
N GLN A 145 -19.37 -5.05 17.02
CA GLN A 145 -18.52 -5.08 18.22
C GLN A 145 -17.11 -5.56 17.88
N GLU A 146 -16.97 -6.62 17.08
CA GLU A 146 -15.68 -7.10 16.62
C GLU A 146 -14.97 -6.12 15.69
N ALA A 147 -15.71 -5.32 14.92
CA ALA A 147 -15.13 -4.22 14.16
C ALA A 147 -14.45 -3.17 15.06
N LYS A 148 -15.10 -2.80 16.17
CA LYS A 148 -14.52 -1.88 17.16
C LYS A 148 -13.34 -2.51 17.88
N ALA A 149 -13.44 -3.77 18.27
CA ALA A 149 -12.36 -4.51 18.91
C ALA A 149 -11.12 -4.59 17.99
N LEU A 150 -11.33 -4.85 16.70
CA LEU A 150 -10.26 -4.86 15.70
C LEU A 150 -9.61 -3.48 15.56
N ALA A 151 -10.41 -2.42 15.39
CA ALA A 151 -9.91 -1.04 15.31
C ALA A 151 -9.05 -0.68 16.53
N LYS A 152 -9.57 -0.96 17.73
CA LYS A 152 -8.86 -0.72 18.98
C LYS A 152 -7.52 -1.44 19.03
N TYR A 153 -7.51 -2.73 18.68
CA TYR A 153 -6.27 -3.50 18.64
C TYR A 153 -5.25 -2.94 17.66
N ILE A 154 -5.69 -2.61 16.42
CA ILE A 154 -4.80 -2.07 15.39
C ILE A 154 -4.13 -0.77 15.86
N VAL A 155 -4.90 0.10 16.53
CA VAL A 155 -4.42 1.41 16.98
C VAL A 155 -3.55 1.33 18.24
N GLU A 156 -4.03 0.65 19.29
CA GLU A 156 -3.40 0.68 20.61
C GLU A 156 -2.25 -0.35 20.74
N GLU A 157 -2.47 -1.57 20.23
CA GLU A 157 -1.55 -2.70 20.41
C GLU A 157 -0.58 -2.85 19.24
N ALA A 158 -1.10 -2.92 18.00
CA ALA A 158 -0.26 -3.08 16.82
C ALA A 158 0.40 -1.77 16.38
N LYS A 159 -0.23 -0.61 16.68
CA LYS A 159 0.23 0.74 16.32
C LYS A 159 0.46 0.91 14.82
N GLN A 160 -0.43 0.32 14.01
CA GLN A 160 -0.36 0.36 12.55
C GLN A 160 -1.51 1.20 11.98
N PRO A 161 -1.36 1.73 10.75
CA PRO A 161 -2.47 2.35 10.05
C PRO A 161 -3.61 1.35 9.77
N VAL A 162 -4.84 1.81 9.88
CA VAL A 162 -6.03 1.13 9.35
C VAL A 162 -6.19 1.51 7.88
N VAL A 163 -6.20 0.51 6.99
CA VAL A 163 -6.44 0.70 5.56
C VAL A 163 -7.82 0.15 5.24
N TYR A 164 -8.70 0.90 4.59
CA TYR A 164 -10.06 0.44 4.32
C TYR A 164 -10.73 1.14 3.12
N GLY A 165 -11.90 0.65 2.74
CA GLY A 165 -12.67 1.09 1.55
C GLY A 165 -13.40 2.42 1.65
N GLY A 166 -13.19 3.22 2.69
CA GLY A 166 -13.76 4.56 2.82
C GLY A 166 -15.25 4.65 3.18
N GLY A 167 -15.96 3.54 3.29
CA GLY A 167 -17.37 3.54 3.69
C GLY A 167 -17.58 3.94 5.16
N THR A 168 -18.50 4.87 5.42
CA THR A 168 -18.77 5.39 6.78
C THR A 168 -19.96 4.72 7.48
N VAL A 169 -20.52 3.68 6.86
CA VAL A 169 -21.70 2.93 7.33
C VAL A 169 -21.40 1.44 7.52
N GLY A 170 -22.27 0.74 8.25
CA GLY A 170 -22.17 -0.70 8.48
C GLY A 170 -21.02 -1.13 9.39
N VAL A 171 -20.58 -2.39 9.26
CA VAL A 171 -19.44 -2.93 10.01
C VAL A 171 -18.17 -2.12 9.71
N MET A 172 -17.98 -1.73 8.44
CA MET A 172 -16.84 -0.92 8.02
C MET A 172 -16.85 0.48 8.65
N GLY A 173 -18.02 1.12 8.70
CA GLY A 173 -18.18 2.43 9.32
C GLY A 173 -17.86 2.42 10.82
N GLU A 174 -18.25 1.35 11.54
CA GLU A 174 -17.94 1.23 12.97
C GLU A 174 -16.44 1.01 13.23
N LEU A 175 -15.74 0.26 12.37
CA LEU A 175 -14.27 0.16 12.40
C LEU A 175 -13.63 1.55 12.23
N ALA A 176 -14.02 2.29 11.19
CA ALA A 176 -13.43 3.59 10.88
C ALA A 176 -13.69 4.63 11.98
N LYS A 177 -14.91 4.68 12.51
CA LYS A 177 -15.28 5.59 13.62
C LYS A 177 -14.49 5.27 14.89
N GLU A 178 -14.36 4.00 15.25
CA GLU A 178 -13.61 3.61 16.45
C GLU A 178 -12.12 3.94 16.30
N ALA A 179 -11.52 3.59 15.16
CA ALA A 179 -10.12 3.93 14.89
C ALA A 179 -9.89 5.44 14.96
N HIS A 180 -10.82 6.24 14.43
CA HIS A 180 -10.73 7.70 14.47
C HIS A 180 -10.88 8.25 15.88
N ALA A 181 -11.83 7.73 16.66
CA ALA A 181 -12.03 8.12 18.06
C ALA A 181 -10.79 7.85 18.93
N LEU A 182 -10.01 6.83 18.59
CA LEU A 182 -8.75 6.49 19.25
C LEU A 182 -7.53 7.26 18.70
N ASN A 183 -7.73 8.24 17.81
CA ASN A 183 -6.68 8.95 17.10
C ASN A 183 -5.75 8.04 16.27
N GLY A 184 -6.27 6.89 15.84
CA GLY A 184 -5.58 5.98 14.93
C GLY A 184 -5.33 6.61 13.56
N LYS A 185 -4.27 6.16 12.89
CA LYS A 185 -3.97 6.57 11.52
C LYS A 185 -4.80 5.79 10.52
N ILE A 186 -5.50 6.48 9.64
CA ILE A 186 -6.48 5.88 8.73
C ILE A 186 -6.19 6.27 7.29
N ILE A 187 -6.06 5.26 6.43
CA ILE A 187 -5.98 5.38 4.97
C ILE A 187 -7.31 4.89 4.37
N SER A 188 -8.04 5.82 3.76
CA SER A 188 -9.33 5.59 3.12
C SER A 188 -9.15 5.54 1.61
N ILE A 189 -9.72 4.53 0.93
CA ILE A 189 -9.71 4.43 -0.54
C ILE A 189 -11.15 4.27 -1.03
N ILE A 190 -11.70 5.28 -1.71
CA ILE A 190 -13.09 5.29 -2.17
C ILE A 190 -13.19 5.62 -3.67
N PRO A 191 -13.89 4.83 -4.48
CA PRO A 191 -14.20 5.21 -5.86
C PRO A 191 -15.19 6.37 -5.90
N ASN A 192 -15.01 7.30 -6.85
CA ASN A 192 -15.96 8.40 -7.06
C ASN A 192 -17.41 7.93 -7.14
N ALA A 193 -17.64 6.83 -7.88
CA ALA A 193 -18.96 6.26 -8.12
C ALA A 193 -19.64 5.68 -6.87
N LEU A 194 -18.89 5.36 -5.81
CA LEU A 194 -19.44 4.79 -4.56
C LEU A 194 -19.61 5.82 -3.45
N SER A 195 -19.01 7.01 -3.60
CA SER A 195 -19.03 8.06 -2.58
C SER A 195 -20.46 8.37 -2.08
N GLU A 196 -21.42 8.57 -2.98
CA GLU A 196 -22.81 8.87 -2.61
C GLU A 196 -23.51 7.71 -1.88
N SER A 197 -23.09 6.46 -2.10
CA SER A 197 -23.75 5.26 -1.56
C SER A 197 -23.14 4.73 -0.27
N GLU A 198 -21.81 4.86 -0.10
CA GLU A 198 -21.07 4.30 1.04
C GLU A 198 -20.69 5.36 2.07
N VAL A 199 -20.80 6.65 1.74
CA VAL A 199 -20.40 7.77 2.59
C VAL A 199 -21.64 8.54 3.01
N SER A 200 -21.94 8.47 4.30
CA SER A 200 -22.83 9.43 4.96
C SER A 200 -22.00 10.39 5.81
N GLY A 201 -22.19 11.69 5.61
CA GLY A 201 -21.43 12.72 6.33
C GLY A 201 -19.99 12.87 5.85
N PRO A 202 -19.08 13.40 6.69
CA PRO A 202 -17.69 13.59 6.33
C PRO A 202 -16.95 12.25 6.22
N MET A 203 -16.04 12.15 5.26
CA MET A 203 -15.11 11.03 5.13
C MET A 203 -14.24 10.87 6.38
N ILE A 204 -13.93 9.62 6.74
CA ILE A 204 -13.03 9.30 7.84
C ILE A 204 -11.70 8.81 7.24
N GLY A 205 -10.64 9.58 7.43
CA GLY A 205 -9.29 9.23 6.99
C GLY A 205 -8.31 10.39 7.17
N ASP A 206 -7.09 10.10 7.61
CA ASP A 206 -5.97 11.05 7.55
C ASP A 206 -5.47 11.18 6.10
N ARG A 207 -5.59 10.09 5.32
CA ARG A 207 -5.25 10.04 3.89
C ARG A 207 -6.41 9.44 3.12
N ILE A 208 -6.86 10.14 2.08
CA ILE A 208 -8.02 9.74 1.28
C ILE A 208 -7.60 9.64 -0.18
N TYR A 209 -7.71 8.44 -0.75
CA TYR A 209 -7.58 8.20 -2.17
C TYR A 209 -8.95 8.13 -2.80
N THR A 210 -9.10 8.89 -3.88
CA THR A 210 -10.27 8.81 -4.75
C THR A 210 -9.87 8.08 -6.02
N THR A 211 -10.56 6.99 -6.35
CA THR A 211 -10.21 6.17 -7.51
C THR A 211 -11.26 6.25 -8.62
N ALA A 212 -10.82 6.02 -9.86
CA ALA A 212 -11.70 5.94 -11.02
C ALA A 212 -12.34 4.55 -11.17
N THR A 213 -11.67 3.50 -10.66
CA THR A 213 -12.11 2.10 -10.83
C THR A 213 -12.01 1.29 -9.54
N MET A 214 -12.70 0.14 -9.51
CA MET A 214 -12.60 -0.84 -8.43
C MET A 214 -11.24 -1.56 -8.43
N SER A 215 -10.64 -1.79 -9.60
CA SER A 215 -9.29 -2.39 -9.69
C SER A 215 -8.26 -1.46 -9.06
N GLU A 216 -8.27 -0.18 -9.43
CA GLU A 216 -7.38 0.83 -8.83
C GLU A 216 -7.58 0.95 -7.31
N ARG A 217 -8.83 0.90 -6.83
CA ARG A 217 -9.16 0.85 -5.39
C ARG A 217 -8.41 -0.28 -4.69
N LYS A 218 -8.48 -1.49 -5.23
CA LYS A 218 -7.87 -2.69 -4.66
C LYS A 218 -6.34 -2.65 -4.75
N SER A 219 -5.79 -2.24 -5.89
CA SER A 219 -4.33 -2.06 -6.07
C SER A 219 -3.73 -1.08 -5.04
N ILE A 220 -4.40 0.05 -4.76
CA ILE A 220 -3.94 1.01 -3.74
C ILE A 220 -4.03 0.41 -2.33
N MET A 221 -5.11 -0.30 -2.00
CA MET A 221 -5.25 -0.99 -0.72
C MET A 221 -4.10 -1.98 -0.48
N PHE A 222 -3.80 -2.84 -1.47
CA PHE A 222 -2.72 -3.82 -1.38
C PHE A 222 -1.35 -3.14 -1.26
N ALA A 223 -1.16 -1.99 -1.92
CA ALA A 223 0.05 -1.19 -1.80
C ALA A 223 0.23 -0.59 -0.40
N HIS A 224 -0.82 -0.47 0.42
CA HIS A 224 -0.72 0.09 1.77
C HIS A 224 -0.73 -0.93 2.90
N ALA A 225 -0.96 -2.21 2.61
CA ALA A 225 -1.10 -3.22 3.66
C ALA A 225 -0.14 -4.41 3.53
N ASN A 226 0.30 -4.93 4.67
CA ASN A 226 1.01 -6.21 4.78
C ASN A 226 0.21 -7.26 5.57
N THR A 227 -0.93 -6.85 6.12
CA THR A 227 -1.86 -7.67 6.88
C THR A 227 -3.26 -7.35 6.38
N VAL A 228 -4.05 -8.38 6.12
CA VAL A 228 -5.43 -8.27 5.67
C VAL A 228 -6.31 -8.97 6.68
N VAL A 229 -7.38 -8.32 7.14
CA VAL A 229 -8.34 -8.91 8.07
C VAL A 229 -9.75 -8.78 7.49
N ALA A 230 -10.45 -9.90 7.37
CA ALA A 230 -11.85 -9.93 6.98
C ALA A 230 -12.76 -9.99 8.22
N LEU A 231 -13.68 -9.03 8.28
CA LEU A 231 -14.82 -9.00 9.20
C LEU A 231 -16.10 -9.44 8.46
N PRO A 232 -17.19 -9.76 9.18
CA PRO A 232 -18.47 -10.10 8.56
C PRO A 232 -18.91 -9.06 7.51
N GLY A 233 -19.34 -9.57 6.36
CA GLY A 233 -19.62 -8.74 5.19
C GLY A 233 -20.40 -9.43 4.09
N GLY A 234 -20.68 -8.67 3.02
CA GLY A 234 -21.45 -9.16 1.88
C GLY A 234 -20.55 -9.67 0.75
N VAL A 235 -21.13 -9.80 -0.44
CA VAL A 235 -20.42 -10.25 -1.65
C VAL A 235 -19.15 -9.44 -1.92
N GLY A 236 -19.16 -8.11 -1.70
CA GLY A 236 -17.96 -7.28 -1.87
C GLY A 236 -16.80 -7.70 -0.95
N THR A 237 -17.09 -8.04 0.31
CA THR A 237 -16.07 -8.56 1.24
C THR A 237 -15.51 -9.90 0.80
N PHE A 238 -16.36 -10.77 0.23
CA PHE A 238 -15.91 -12.05 -0.32
C PHE A 238 -15.13 -11.89 -1.64
N ASP A 239 -15.48 -10.94 -2.51
CA ASP A 239 -14.70 -10.57 -3.70
C ASP A 239 -13.28 -10.16 -3.32
N GLU A 240 -13.17 -9.19 -2.41
CA GLU A 240 -11.89 -8.67 -1.92
C GLU A 240 -11.07 -9.77 -1.23
N LEU A 241 -11.70 -10.60 -0.38
CA LEU A 241 -11.02 -11.70 0.31
C LEU A 241 -10.52 -12.78 -0.66
N LEU A 242 -11.35 -13.23 -1.60
CA LEU A 242 -10.98 -14.25 -2.58
C LEU A 242 -9.88 -13.75 -3.52
N GLU A 243 -9.88 -12.46 -3.87
CA GLU A 243 -8.82 -11.87 -4.67
C GLU A 243 -7.49 -11.89 -3.93
N VAL A 244 -7.44 -11.49 -2.66
CA VAL A 244 -6.18 -11.54 -1.89
C VAL A 244 -5.67 -13.00 -1.76
N ILE A 245 -6.58 -13.96 -1.53
CA ILE A 245 -6.22 -15.39 -1.51
C ILE A 245 -5.67 -15.84 -2.88
N THR A 246 -6.27 -15.39 -3.98
CA THR A 246 -5.80 -15.68 -5.34
C THR A 246 -4.43 -15.07 -5.62
N LEU A 247 -4.20 -13.83 -5.21
CA LEU A 247 -2.92 -13.16 -5.37
C LEU A 247 -1.81 -13.81 -4.53
N PHE A 248 -2.16 -14.37 -3.37
CA PHE A 248 -1.23 -15.20 -2.61
C PHE A 248 -0.87 -16.49 -3.36
N GLN A 249 -1.86 -17.21 -3.89
CA GLN A 249 -1.63 -18.43 -4.68
C GLN A 249 -0.70 -18.18 -5.88
N LEU A 250 -0.86 -17.02 -6.51
CA LEU A 250 -0.06 -16.60 -7.65
C LEU A 250 1.31 -16.02 -7.26
N ASN A 251 1.61 -15.85 -5.97
CA ASN A 251 2.83 -15.20 -5.50
C ASN A 251 2.94 -13.70 -5.86
N ALA A 252 1.80 -13.05 -6.13
CA ALA A 252 1.71 -11.63 -6.49
C ALA A 252 1.60 -10.71 -5.26
N TYR A 253 0.98 -11.20 -4.18
CA TYR A 253 0.81 -10.45 -2.93
C TYR A 253 0.80 -11.43 -1.76
N ARG A 254 1.65 -11.20 -0.75
CA ARG A 254 1.84 -12.11 0.40
C ARG A 254 1.61 -11.42 1.75
N PRO A 255 0.40 -10.90 2.02
CA PRO A 255 0.09 -10.35 3.35
C PRO A 255 -0.09 -11.49 4.36
N LYS A 256 -0.17 -11.20 5.66
CA LYS A 256 -0.81 -12.14 6.59
C LYS A 256 -2.34 -12.01 6.46
N ILE A 257 -3.11 -13.09 6.41
CA ILE A 257 -4.57 -13.02 6.27
C ILE A 257 -5.26 -13.55 7.53
N GLY A 258 -6.07 -12.69 8.15
CA GLY A 258 -6.95 -13.02 9.25
C GLY A 258 -8.42 -13.01 8.84
N ILE A 259 -9.21 -13.93 9.39
CA ILE A 259 -10.66 -13.98 9.25
C ILE A 259 -11.28 -14.06 10.64
N VAL A 260 -12.06 -13.03 11.00
CA VAL A 260 -12.79 -12.98 12.28
C VAL A 260 -14.10 -13.74 12.13
N ASN A 261 -14.10 -15.01 12.54
CA ASN A 261 -15.24 -15.92 12.47
C ASN A 261 -16.21 -15.74 13.65
N VAL A 262 -16.59 -14.49 13.92
CA VAL A 262 -17.51 -14.16 15.00
C VAL A 262 -18.85 -14.84 14.76
N GLU A 263 -19.35 -15.52 15.80
CA GLU A 263 -20.64 -16.20 15.76
C GLU A 263 -20.78 -17.23 14.61
N GLY A 264 -19.66 -17.79 14.13
CA GLY A 264 -19.64 -18.76 13.02
C GLY A 264 -19.98 -18.15 11.65
N PHE A 265 -19.89 -16.82 11.48
CA PHE A 265 -20.29 -16.13 10.25
C PHE A 265 -19.61 -16.69 8.99
N PHE A 266 -18.33 -17.06 9.09
CA PHE A 266 -17.53 -17.59 7.99
C PHE A 266 -17.55 -19.12 7.89
N ASP A 267 -18.29 -19.84 8.73
CA ASP A 267 -18.37 -21.32 8.66
C ASP A 267 -18.75 -21.83 7.26
N PRO A 268 -19.74 -21.23 6.55
CA PRO A 268 -20.06 -21.64 5.18
C PRO A 268 -18.91 -21.40 4.19
N PHE A 269 -18.15 -20.32 4.37
CA PHE A 269 -17.00 -20.00 3.52
C PHE A 269 -15.83 -20.95 3.77
N VAL A 270 -15.54 -21.26 5.05
CA VAL A 270 -14.55 -22.27 5.43
C VAL A 270 -14.93 -23.64 4.87
N ALA A 271 -16.21 -24.01 4.93
CA ALA A 271 -16.71 -25.25 4.33
C ALA A 271 -16.51 -25.27 2.80
N LEU A 272 -16.73 -24.15 2.12
CA LEU A 272 -16.45 -24.02 0.68
C LEU A 272 -14.96 -24.23 0.37
N LEU A 273 -14.05 -23.59 1.11
CA LEU A 273 -12.61 -23.77 0.89
C LEU A 273 -12.19 -25.23 1.11
N ARG A 274 -12.70 -25.88 2.16
CA ARG A 274 -12.46 -27.31 2.42
C ARG A 274 -13.00 -28.19 1.30
N HIS A 275 -14.16 -27.86 0.73
CA HIS A 275 -14.70 -28.56 -0.42
C HIS A 275 -13.82 -28.39 -1.66
N LEU A 276 -13.36 -27.16 -1.96
CA LEU A 276 -12.42 -26.93 -3.06
C LEU A 276 -11.12 -27.72 -2.91
N MET A 277 -10.61 -27.86 -1.67
CA MET A 277 -9.46 -28.72 -1.40
C MET A 277 -9.76 -30.20 -1.65
N ALA A 278 -10.90 -30.70 -1.16
CA ALA A 278 -11.30 -32.09 -1.31
C ALA A 278 -11.49 -32.48 -2.79
N GLU A 279 -12.00 -31.55 -3.61
CA GLU A 279 -12.16 -31.72 -5.05
C GLU A 279 -10.87 -31.43 -5.85
N GLY A 280 -9.76 -31.09 -5.19
CA GLY A 280 -8.45 -30.88 -5.82
C GLY A 280 -8.27 -29.52 -6.51
N PHE A 281 -9.14 -28.54 -6.24
CA PHE A 281 -9.07 -27.18 -6.79
C PHE A 281 -8.33 -26.18 -5.89
N LEU A 282 -7.96 -26.57 -4.66
CA LEU A 282 -7.23 -25.73 -3.72
C LEU A 282 -6.15 -26.53 -2.99
N GLU A 283 -4.91 -26.03 -2.97
CA GLU A 283 -3.83 -26.65 -2.21
C GLU A 283 -3.97 -26.37 -0.70
N GLU A 284 -3.65 -27.35 0.14
CA GLU A 284 -3.71 -27.24 1.60
C GLU A 284 -2.90 -26.07 2.16
N LYS A 285 -1.74 -25.77 1.56
CA LYS A 285 -0.90 -24.61 1.93
C LYS A 285 -1.62 -23.27 1.83
N VAL A 286 -2.63 -23.16 0.95
CA VAL A 286 -3.43 -21.95 0.81
C VAL A 286 -4.42 -21.82 1.97
N PHE A 287 -4.92 -22.94 2.48
CA PHE A 287 -5.76 -22.96 3.67
C PHE A 287 -4.95 -22.67 4.94
N ASP A 288 -3.76 -23.25 5.07
CA ASP A 288 -2.83 -23.03 6.20
C ASP A 288 -2.34 -21.58 6.32
N PHE A 289 -2.44 -20.82 5.23
CA PHE A 289 -2.11 -19.41 5.18
C PHE A 289 -3.17 -18.51 5.85
N LEU A 290 -4.38 -19.03 6.06
CA LEU A 290 -5.49 -18.29 6.67
C LEU A 290 -5.49 -18.48 8.19
N VAL A 291 -5.41 -17.38 8.94
CA VAL A 291 -5.66 -17.37 10.37
C VAL A 291 -7.14 -17.12 10.61
N ILE A 292 -7.86 -18.13 11.09
CA ILE A 292 -9.31 -18.04 11.33
C ILE A 292 -9.56 -18.23 12.83
N ALA A 293 -10.11 -17.22 13.51
CA ALA A 293 -10.41 -17.29 14.92
C ALA A 293 -11.74 -16.57 15.26
N PRO A 294 -12.40 -16.90 16.39
CA PRO A 294 -13.72 -16.36 16.73
C PRO A 294 -13.76 -14.84 16.94
N THR A 295 -12.67 -14.24 17.42
CA THR A 295 -12.60 -12.81 17.75
C THR A 295 -11.46 -12.09 17.04
N ALA A 296 -11.60 -10.78 16.88
CA ALA A 296 -10.57 -9.92 16.29
C ALA A 296 -9.25 -9.97 17.07
N ILE A 297 -9.33 -10.05 18.40
CA ILE A 297 -8.14 -10.12 19.27
C ILE A 297 -7.39 -11.44 19.03
N GLU A 298 -8.10 -12.57 19.00
CA GLU A 298 -7.47 -13.88 18.75
C GLU A 298 -6.83 -13.95 17.37
N VAL A 299 -7.49 -13.40 16.34
CA VAL A 299 -6.93 -13.28 14.99
C VAL A 299 -5.62 -12.47 15.05
N MET A 300 -5.64 -11.27 15.63
CA MET A 300 -4.48 -10.39 15.62
C MET A 300 -3.31 -10.91 16.47
N GLU A 301 -3.58 -11.50 17.64
CA GLU A 301 -2.54 -12.14 18.46
C GLU A 301 -1.88 -13.31 17.72
N THR A 302 -2.68 -14.12 17.02
CA THR A 302 -2.12 -15.22 16.22
C THR A 302 -1.28 -14.68 15.06
N LEU A 303 -1.75 -13.63 14.38
CA LEU A 303 -1.04 -13.00 13.27
C LEU A 303 0.31 -12.38 13.69
N LYS A 304 0.49 -11.94 14.94
CA LYS A 304 1.78 -11.38 15.42
C LYS A 304 2.94 -12.33 15.16
N SER A 305 2.83 -13.58 15.62
CA SER A 305 3.85 -14.61 15.45
C SER A 305 3.71 -15.41 14.15
N PHE A 306 2.62 -15.25 13.42
CA PHE A 306 2.37 -16.02 12.21
C PHE A 306 3.35 -15.67 11.09
N VAL A 307 3.96 -16.70 10.50
CA VAL A 307 4.77 -16.59 9.28
C VAL A 307 4.03 -17.32 8.17
N PRO A 308 3.55 -16.62 7.13
CA PRO A 308 2.93 -17.24 5.99
C PRO A 308 3.75 -18.39 5.38
N PRO A 309 3.13 -19.53 5.03
CA PRO A 309 3.81 -20.53 4.23
C PRO A 309 4.23 -19.96 2.86
N PRO A 310 5.22 -20.57 2.19
CA PRO A 310 5.54 -20.19 0.82
C PRO A 310 4.33 -20.43 -0.08
N SER A 311 4.08 -19.48 -0.99
CA SER A 311 3.06 -19.60 -2.03
C SER A 311 3.30 -20.86 -2.87
N PRO A 312 2.24 -21.58 -3.30
CA PRO A 312 2.36 -22.69 -4.26
C PRO A 312 3.12 -22.30 -5.52
N ALA A 313 2.91 -21.08 -6.02
CA ALA A 313 3.58 -20.57 -7.20
C ALA A 313 4.84 -19.73 -6.86
N SER A 314 5.63 -20.17 -5.87
CA SER A 314 6.80 -19.42 -5.37
C SER A 314 7.86 -19.08 -6.44
N THR A 315 7.83 -19.75 -7.59
CA THR A 315 8.71 -19.49 -8.74
C THR A 315 8.21 -18.36 -9.65
N LEU A 316 6.95 -17.94 -9.54
CA LEU A 316 6.42 -16.81 -10.29
C LEU A 316 6.94 -15.49 -9.71
N ILE A 317 7.48 -14.65 -10.59
CA ILE A 317 7.95 -13.31 -10.25
C ILE A 317 7.08 -12.31 -10.98
N TRP A 318 6.27 -11.56 -10.22
CA TRP A 318 5.45 -10.48 -10.74
C TRP A 318 6.25 -9.19 -10.77
N THR A 319 6.21 -8.49 -11.91
CA THR A 319 6.95 -7.23 -12.11
C THR A 319 6.09 -5.98 -12.00
N SER A 320 4.76 -6.15 -11.97
CA SER A 320 3.80 -5.08 -11.73
C SER A 320 2.99 -5.39 -10.48
N ARG A 321 2.39 -4.34 -9.91
CA ARG A 321 1.43 -4.51 -8.81
C ARG A 321 0.22 -5.32 -9.28
N PRO A 322 -0.42 -6.07 -8.36
CA PRO A 322 -1.80 -6.48 -8.56
C PRO A 322 -2.73 -5.27 -8.67
#